data_AF-A0AA96F0C0-F1
#
_entry.id   AF-A0AA96F0C0-F1
#
_cell.length_a   1.000
_cell.length_b   1.000
_cell.length_c   1.000
_cell.angle_alpha   90.00
_cell.angle_beta   90.00
_cell.angle_gamma   90.00
#
_symmetry.space_group_name_H-M   'P 1'
#
loop_
_entity.id
_entity.type
_entity.pdbx_description
1 polymer ?
#
loop_
_entity_poly.entity_id
_entity_poly.type
_entity_poly.pdbx_seq_one_letter_code
_entity_poly.pdbx_strand_id
1 'polypeptide(L)'
;MNFKKILSSFIICFSAISFAQNSITEIETDKGIRYITTDIDYQVTGTYSFKGAEPIVVLNSDGTGIYQLHDQPQRTMIWGMECNKNGELKFVKGFDNVKYFLFYKYNSSLDAETEEKWNKVDFTIHLNSLKMFINGERAKNFTPKE
;
A
#
# COMPACT_ATOMS: atom_id res chain seq x y z
N MET A 1 11.27 25.90 -62.33
CA MET A 1 10.05 25.57 -61.56
C MET A 1 10.51 25.12 -60.18
N ASN A 2 10.56 26.02 -59.18
CA ASN A 2 11.00 25.68 -57.83
C ASN A 2 9.83 25.90 -56.87
N PHE A 3 9.18 24.80 -56.48
CA PHE A 3 8.03 24.81 -55.60
C PHE A 3 8.47 25.13 -54.17
N LYS A 4 7.87 26.19 -53.64
CA LYS A 4 7.91 26.60 -52.25
C LYS A 4 7.13 25.61 -51.37
N LYS A 5 7.56 25.52 -50.11
CA LYS A 5 6.71 25.52 -48.89
C LYS A 5 5.93 24.22 -48.56
N ILE A 6 6.32 23.54 -47.47
CA ILE A 6 5.74 23.66 -46.11
C ILE A 6 6.02 22.38 -45.32
N LEU A 7 6.72 22.61 -44.22
CA LEU A 7 6.93 21.73 -43.08
C LEU A 7 5.58 21.37 -42.43
N SER A 8 5.31 20.09 -42.20
CA SER A 8 4.30 19.68 -41.22
C SER A 8 4.77 18.42 -40.49
N SER A 9 5.43 18.62 -39.36
CA SER A 9 5.61 17.57 -38.34
C SER A 9 4.29 17.45 -37.58
N PHE A 10 3.60 16.33 -37.76
CA PHE A 10 2.41 15.98 -36.99
C PHE A 10 2.86 15.38 -35.66
N ILE A 11 3.02 16.23 -34.62
CA ILE A 11 3.24 15.77 -33.25
C ILE A 11 1.88 15.35 -32.69
N ILE A 12 1.67 14.04 -32.60
CA ILE A 12 0.54 13.48 -31.85
C ILE A 12 0.95 13.46 -30.38
N CYS A 13 0.54 14.49 -29.63
CA CYS A 13 0.55 14.43 -28.17
C CYS A 13 -0.60 13.53 -27.70
N PHE A 14 -0.31 12.25 -27.49
CA PHE A 14 -1.14 11.42 -26.60
C PHE A 14 -0.87 11.90 -25.17
N SER A 15 -1.67 12.84 -24.69
CA SER A 15 -1.80 13.07 -23.26
C SER A 15 -2.57 11.88 -22.70
N ALA A 16 -1.85 10.86 -22.24
CA ALA A 16 -2.45 9.88 -21.36
C ALA A 16 -2.89 10.61 -20.08
N ILE A 17 -4.19 10.82 -19.96
CA ILE A 17 -4.85 11.27 -18.75
C ILE A 17 -4.48 10.25 -17.68
N SER A 18 -3.58 10.62 -16.76
CA SER A 18 -3.25 9.78 -15.62
C SER A 18 -4.48 9.76 -14.70
N PHE A 19 -5.22 8.66 -14.69
CA PHE A 19 -6.22 8.41 -13.67
C PHE A 19 -5.50 8.19 -12.34
N ALA A 20 -5.30 9.25 -11.56
CA ALA A 20 -5.17 9.09 -10.12
C ALA A 20 -6.55 8.70 -9.58
N GLN A 21 -6.95 7.44 -9.79
CA GLN A 21 -8.07 6.86 -9.07
C GLN A 21 -7.57 6.65 -7.63
N ASN A 22 -7.97 7.52 -6.72
CA ASN A 22 -7.98 7.19 -5.29
C ASN A 22 -8.97 6.04 -5.12
N SER A 23 -8.49 4.81 -5.32
CA SER A 23 -9.33 3.63 -5.48
C SER A 23 -9.70 3.07 -4.12
N ILE A 24 -10.75 3.64 -3.52
CA ILE A 24 -11.45 2.97 -2.43
C ILE A 24 -11.90 1.61 -2.97
N THR A 25 -11.40 0.54 -2.35
CA THR A 25 -11.72 -0.84 -2.74
C THR A 25 -12.60 -1.45 -1.67
N GLU A 26 -13.76 -1.96 -2.07
CA GLU A 26 -14.59 -2.78 -1.19
C GLU A 26 -14.00 -4.18 -1.07
N ILE A 27 -13.89 -4.69 0.16
CA ILE A 27 -13.40 -6.03 0.45
C ILE A 27 -14.40 -6.78 1.34
N GLU A 28 -14.57 -8.06 1.06
CA GLU A 28 -15.35 -8.96 1.90
C GLU A 28 -14.42 -9.67 2.89
N THR A 29 -14.72 -9.54 4.18
CA THR A 29 -13.96 -10.18 5.27
C THR A 29 -14.86 -11.10 6.06
N ASP A 30 -14.28 -11.95 6.90
CA ASP A 30 -15.04 -12.79 7.86
C ASP A 30 -15.89 -11.97 8.85
N LYS A 31 -15.58 -10.67 9.02
CA LYS A 31 -16.33 -9.72 9.85
C LYS A 31 -17.24 -8.80 9.03
N GLY A 32 -17.54 -9.17 7.79
CA GLY A 32 -18.37 -8.45 6.84
C GLY A 32 -17.60 -7.49 5.93
N ILE A 33 -18.35 -6.65 5.22
CA ILE A 33 -17.81 -5.71 4.25
C ILE A 33 -16.92 -4.66 4.93
N ARG A 34 -15.78 -4.37 4.30
CA ARG A 34 -14.84 -3.29 4.67
C ARG A 34 -14.43 -2.53 3.42
N TYR A 35 -13.85 -1.35 3.63
CA TYR A 35 -13.28 -0.53 2.57
C TYR A 35 -11.81 -0.30 2.89
N ILE A 36 -10.97 -0.34 1.85
CA ILE A 36 -9.54 -0.08 1.95
C ILE A 36 -9.10 0.97 0.94
N THR A 37 -8.05 1.70 1.26
CA THR A 37 -7.41 2.68 0.38
C THR A 37 -5.89 2.66 0.57
N THR A 38 -5.15 2.99 -0.48
CA THR A 38 -3.70 3.26 -0.38
C THR A 38 -3.40 4.74 -0.17
N ASP A 39 -4.44 5.60 -0.23
CA ASP A 39 -4.33 7.03 0.00
C ASP A 39 -4.24 7.35 1.50
N ILE A 40 -3.05 7.72 1.94
CA ILE A 40 -2.75 8.10 3.31
C ILE A 40 -1.73 9.23 3.31
N ASP A 41 -1.90 10.19 4.21
CA ASP A 41 -1.04 11.38 4.31
C ASP A 41 0.34 11.10 4.97
N TYR A 42 0.86 9.90 4.76
CA TYR A 42 2.16 9.46 5.25
C TYR A 42 2.87 8.66 4.14
N GLN A 43 4.20 8.74 4.07
CA GLN A 43 4.99 7.96 3.11
C GLN A 43 5.11 6.49 3.57
N VAL A 44 4.00 5.75 3.49
CA VAL A 44 3.90 4.37 3.98
C VAL A 44 4.53 3.36 3.03
N THR A 45 4.72 3.69 1.76
CA THR A 45 5.30 2.79 0.75
C THR A 45 6.77 2.50 1.02
N GLY A 46 7.25 1.32 0.61
CA GLY A 46 8.64 0.88 0.78
C GLY A 46 8.77 -0.41 1.58
N THR A 47 10.02 -0.70 1.98
CA THR A 47 10.39 -1.96 2.64
C THR A 47 10.45 -1.80 4.15
N TYR A 48 9.76 -2.69 4.85
CA TYR A 48 9.79 -2.85 6.30
C TYR A 48 10.51 -4.15 6.61
N SER A 49 11.50 -4.10 7.50
CA SER A 49 12.32 -5.26 7.84
C SER A 49 12.21 -5.62 9.32
N PHE A 50 12.38 -6.90 9.63
CA PHE A 50 12.52 -7.34 11.01
C PHE A 50 13.97 -7.17 11.45
N LYS A 51 14.24 -6.19 12.32
CA LYS A 51 15.58 -5.89 12.83
C LYS A 51 16.66 -5.70 11.73
N GLY A 52 16.27 -5.17 10.58
CA GLY A 52 17.18 -4.92 9.45
C GLY A 52 17.35 -6.10 8.49
N ALA A 53 16.69 -7.24 8.72
CA ALA A 53 16.76 -8.43 7.88
C ALA A 53 15.36 -9.00 7.59
N GLU A 54 15.33 -10.18 6.98
CA GLU A 54 14.10 -10.96 6.84
C GLU A 54 13.51 -11.34 8.21
N PRO A 55 12.18 -11.50 8.31
CA PRO A 55 11.20 -11.33 7.23
C PRO A 55 10.92 -9.86 6.85
N ILE A 56 10.58 -9.64 5.58
CA ILE A 56 10.26 -8.31 5.04
C ILE A 56 8.79 -8.15 4.65
N VAL A 57 8.33 -6.90 4.64
CA VAL A 57 7.08 -6.48 4.00
C VAL A 57 7.39 -5.32 3.05
N VAL A 58 6.89 -5.39 1.82
CA VAL A 58 7.03 -4.33 0.82
C VAL A 58 5.64 -3.80 0.48
N LEU A 59 5.44 -2.49 0.61
CA LEU A 59 4.20 -1.81 0.23
C LEU A 59 4.45 -0.92 -1.00
N ASN A 60 3.90 -1.26 -2.16
CA ASN A 60 3.95 -0.44 -3.36
C ASN A 60 2.75 0.52 -3.42
N SER A 61 2.90 1.68 -4.07
CA SER A 61 1.86 2.72 -4.14
C SER A 61 0.57 2.31 -4.83
N ASP A 62 0.64 1.28 -5.69
CA ASP A 62 -0.50 0.74 -6.45
C ASP A 62 -1.33 -0.28 -5.65
N GLY A 63 -1.03 -0.48 -4.37
CA GLY A 63 -1.72 -1.47 -3.53
C GLY A 63 -1.21 -2.89 -3.72
N THR A 64 -0.13 -3.11 -4.48
CA THR A 64 0.57 -4.39 -4.52
C THR A 64 1.72 -4.43 -3.52
N GLY A 65 2.25 -5.61 -3.23
CA GLY A 65 3.36 -5.74 -2.31
C GLY A 65 3.88 -7.16 -2.13
N ILE A 66 4.75 -7.31 -1.13
CA ILE A 66 5.28 -8.59 -0.66
C ILE A 66 5.02 -8.67 0.84
N TYR A 67 4.58 -9.83 1.33
CA TYR A 67 4.51 -10.10 2.76
C TYR A 67 5.17 -11.43 3.08
N GLN A 68 6.20 -11.39 3.91
CA GLN A 68 6.88 -12.59 4.39
C GLN A 68 6.51 -12.85 5.85
N LEU A 69 6.01 -14.05 6.11
CA LEU A 69 5.88 -14.56 7.48
C LEU A 69 7.24 -15.13 7.93
N HIS A 70 7.46 -15.24 9.25
CA HIS A 70 8.66 -15.90 9.77
C HIS A 70 8.75 -17.32 9.23
N ASP A 71 9.96 -17.73 8.83
CA ASP A 71 10.26 -19.07 8.32
C ASP A 71 9.45 -19.50 7.08
N GLN A 72 8.88 -18.54 6.35
CA GLN A 72 8.08 -18.76 5.15
C GLN A 72 8.66 -17.98 3.96
N PRO A 73 8.44 -18.45 2.72
CA PRO A 73 8.87 -17.71 1.54
C PRO A 73 8.13 -16.38 1.42
N GLN A 74 8.77 -15.43 0.74
CA GLN A 74 8.13 -14.18 0.33
C GLN A 74 6.97 -14.48 -0.61
N ARG A 75 5.84 -13.81 -0.41
CA ARG A 75 4.65 -13.95 -1.25
C ARG A 75 4.13 -12.59 -1.68
N THR A 76 3.67 -12.51 -2.92
CA THR A 76 3.00 -11.31 -3.43
C THR A 76 1.62 -11.15 -2.79
N MET A 77 1.25 -9.91 -2.55
CA MET A 77 -0.03 -9.55 -1.95
C MET A 77 -0.62 -8.32 -2.63
N ILE A 78 -1.92 -8.15 -2.42
CA ILE A 78 -2.61 -6.86 -2.49
C ILE A 78 -2.83 -6.34 -1.07
N TRP A 79 -2.82 -5.02 -0.88
CA TRP A 79 -2.96 -4.37 0.42
C TRP A 79 -3.71 -3.03 0.33
N GLY A 80 -4.21 -2.59 1.49
CA GLY A 80 -4.72 -1.23 1.69
C GLY A 80 -4.98 -0.94 3.18
N MET A 81 -5.07 0.32 3.54
CA MET A 81 -5.45 0.77 4.89
C MET A 81 -6.97 0.83 5.02
N GLU A 82 -7.51 0.35 6.14
CA GLU A 82 -8.94 0.40 6.42
C GLU A 82 -9.45 1.84 6.42
N CYS A 83 -10.51 2.08 5.66
CA CYS A 83 -11.23 3.35 5.59
C CYS A 83 -12.74 3.13 5.68
N ASN A 84 -13.51 4.22 5.64
CA ASN A 84 -14.94 4.14 5.38
C ASN A 84 -15.23 4.20 3.87
N LYS A 85 -16.52 4.06 3.50
CA LYS A 85 -16.97 4.10 2.10
C LYS A 85 -16.65 5.41 1.36
N ASN A 86 -16.31 6.48 2.08
CA ASN A 86 -15.92 7.77 1.51
C ASN A 86 -14.40 7.92 1.41
N GLY A 87 -13.62 6.92 1.85
CA GLY A 87 -12.15 6.94 1.81
C GLY A 87 -11.49 7.53 3.05
N GLU A 88 -12.25 7.95 4.07
CA GLU A 88 -11.67 8.48 5.30
C GLU A 88 -11.05 7.34 6.11
N LEU A 89 -9.75 7.46 6.41
CA LEU A 89 -8.99 6.44 7.12
C LEU A 89 -9.52 6.21 8.53
N LYS A 90 -9.62 4.93 8.90
CA LYS A 90 -9.87 4.55 10.29
C LYS A 90 -8.56 4.45 11.04
N PHE A 91 -8.47 5.14 12.17
CA PHE A 91 -7.31 5.10 13.03
C PHE A 91 -7.69 5.17 14.51
N VAL A 92 -6.75 4.74 15.35
CA VAL A 92 -6.81 4.87 16.81
C VAL A 92 -5.62 5.70 17.26
N LYS A 93 -5.90 6.77 18.02
CA LYS A 93 -4.85 7.59 18.63
C LYS A 93 -4.28 6.87 19.84
N GLY A 94 -2.96 6.63 19.83
CA GLY A 94 -2.20 6.17 21.00
C GLY A 94 -1.59 7.34 21.78
N PHE A 95 -0.77 7.03 22.79
CA PHE A 95 -0.08 8.03 23.59
C PHE A 95 0.97 8.80 22.76
N ASP A 96 1.82 8.07 22.03
CA ASP A 96 2.94 8.59 21.23
C ASP A 96 2.89 8.15 19.75
N ASN A 97 1.79 7.52 19.34
CA ASN A 97 1.63 6.92 18.03
C ASN A 97 0.20 7.06 17.50
N VAL A 98 0.06 6.85 16.20
CA VAL A 98 -1.22 6.66 15.53
C VAL A 98 -1.26 5.26 14.95
N LYS A 99 -2.34 4.53 15.21
CA LYS A 99 -2.56 3.16 14.70
C LYS A 99 -3.59 3.18 13.58
N TYR A 100 -3.22 2.64 12.43
CA TYR A 100 -4.09 2.27 11.32
C TYR A 100 -4.24 0.75 11.25
N PHE A 101 -5.12 0.30 10.36
CA PHE A 101 -5.37 -1.12 10.13
C PHE A 101 -5.02 -1.47 8.69
N LEU A 102 -3.92 -2.21 8.51
CA LEU A 102 -3.50 -2.69 7.21
C LEU A 102 -4.21 -4.01 6.92
N PHE A 103 -4.97 -4.02 5.84
CA PHE A 103 -5.52 -5.23 5.25
C PHE A 103 -4.63 -5.71 4.12
N TYR A 104 -4.41 -7.02 4.04
CA TYR A 104 -3.74 -7.62 2.91
C TYR A 104 -4.29 -8.99 2.56
N LYS A 105 -4.16 -9.39 1.30
CA LYS A 105 -4.53 -10.71 0.80
C LYS A 105 -3.42 -11.20 -0.14
N TYR A 106 -3.00 -12.44 0.01
CA TYR A 106 -2.03 -13.06 -0.89
C TYR A 106 -2.63 -13.28 -2.27
N ASN A 107 -1.83 -13.10 -3.33
CA ASN A 107 -2.29 -13.27 -4.72
C ASN A 107 -2.36 -14.75 -5.13
N SER A 108 -1.68 -15.63 -4.40
CA SER A 108 -1.70 -17.06 -4.63
C SER A 108 -1.59 -17.79 -3.30
N SER A 109 -2.29 -18.91 -3.17
CA SER A 109 -2.16 -19.86 -2.08
C SER A 109 -0.85 -20.64 -2.22
N LEU A 110 -0.16 -20.94 -1.11
CA LEU A 110 0.99 -21.86 -1.10
C LEU A 110 0.51 -23.31 -1.03
N ASP A 111 -0.56 -23.55 -0.27
CA ASP A 111 -1.20 -24.85 -0.08
C ASP A 111 -2.73 -24.67 -0.13
N ALA A 112 -3.48 -25.76 -0.35
CA ALA A 112 -4.95 -25.76 -0.40
C ALA A 112 -5.63 -25.21 0.88
N GLU A 113 -4.88 -25.10 1.98
CA GLU A 113 -5.34 -24.56 3.28
C GLU A 113 -5.04 -23.06 3.47
N THR A 114 -4.18 -22.46 2.63
CA THR A 114 -4.04 -21.00 2.59
C THR A 114 -5.19 -20.42 1.78
N GLU A 115 -6.38 -20.40 2.37
CA GLU A 115 -7.50 -19.70 1.79
C GLU A 115 -7.10 -18.26 1.46
N GLU A 116 -7.57 -17.82 0.31
CA GLU A 116 -7.44 -16.49 -0.25
C GLU A 116 -8.21 -15.44 0.59
N LYS A 117 -7.87 -15.33 1.88
CA LYS A 117 -8.56 -14.51 2.88
C LYS A 117 -7.84 -13.18 3.09
N TRP A 118 -8.64 -12.15 3.33
CA TRP A 118 -8.16 -10.87 3.83
C TRP A 118 -7.68 -10.99 5.28
N ASN A 119 -6.41 -10.68 5.49
CA ASN A 119 -5.77 -10.61 6.79
C ASN A 119 -5.75 -9.15 7.26
N LYS A 120 -5.88 -8.93 8.56
CA LYS A 120 -5.78 -7.62 9.20
C LYS A 120 -4.60 -7.60 10.16
N VAL A 121 -3.74 -6.60 10.03
CA VAL A 121 -2.64 -6.34 10.96
C VAL A 121 -2.60 -4.88 11.37
N ASP A 122 -1.97 -4.61 12.51
CA ASP A 122 -1.75 -3.25 12.99
C ASP A 122 -0.65 -2.57 12.17
N PHE A 123 -0.89 -1.32 11.79
CA PHE A 123 0.10 -0.42 11.23
C PHE A 123 0.25 0.78 12.16
N THR A 124 1.43 1.03 12.71
CA THR A 124 1.63 2.14 13.66
C THR A 124 2.67 3.13 13.18
N ILE A 125 2.41 4.42 13.39
CA ILE A 125 3.34 5.51 13.12
C ILE A 125 3.71 6.15 14.46
N HIS A 126 4.98 6.08 14.83
CA HIS A 126 5.53 6.66 16.05
C HIS A 126 6.27 7.96 15.70
N LEU A 127 5.64 9.08 16.03
CA LEU A 127 6.12 10.41 15.61
C LEU A 127 7.40 10.83 16.32
N ASN A 128 7.60 10.39 17.57
CA ASN A 128 8.79 10.75 18.35
C ASN A 128 10.04 9.97 17.93
N SER A 129 9.89 8.66 17.64
CA SER A 129 11.00 7.80 17.24
C SER A 129 11.23 7.80 15.73
N LEU A 130 10.36 8.47 14.97
CA LEU A 130 10.40 8.51 13.51
C LEU A 130 10.41 7.10 12.91
N LYS A 131 9.51 6.24 13.39
CA LYS A 131 9.38 4.87 12.90
C LYS A 131 7.94 4.50 12.58
N MET A 132 7.78 3.68 11.55
CA MET A 132 6.55 2.98 11.23
C MET A 132 6.74 1.49 11.47
N PHE A 133 5.69 0.80 11.92
CA PHE A 133 5.70 -0.63 12.15
C PHE A 133 4.49 -1.31 11.50
N ILE A 134 4.74 -2.49 10.93
CA ILE A 134 3.70 -3.46 10.53
C ILE A 134 3.76 -4.61 11.54
N ASN A 135 2.60 -4.92 12.11
CA ASN A 135 2.43 -5.96 13.15
C ASN A 135 3.37 -5.78 14.37
N GLY A 136 3.80 -4.55 14.64
CA GLY A 136 4.69 -4.20 15.75
C GLY A 136 6.16 -4.61 15.60
N GLU A 137 6.55 -5.27 14.51
CA GLU A 137 7.88 -5.89 14.39
C GLU A 137 8.62 -5.61 13.08
N ARG A 138 7.91 -5.45 11.94
CA ARG A 138 8.56 -5.01 10.69
C ARG A 138 8.60 -3.50 10.66
N ALA A 139 9.79 -2.92 10.62
CA ALA A 139 10.01 -1.51 10.84
C ALA A 139 10.57 -0.81 9.60
N LYS A 140 10.18 0.46 9.42
CA LYS A 140 10.73 1.41 8.46
C LYS A 140 10.92 2.76 9.15
N ASN A 141 11.95 3.51 8.79
CA ASN A 141 12.08 4.89 9.24
C ASN A 141 11.00 5.78 8.58
N PHE A 142 10.46 6.71 9.35
CA PHE A 142 9.51 7.73 8.92
C PHE A 142 10.24 9.05 8.72
N THR A 143 10.08 9.66 7.56
CA THR A 143 10.44 11.06 7.33
C THR A 143 9.15 11.87 7.30
N PRO A 144 8.94 12.81 8.24
CA PRO A 144 7.80 13.73 8.18
C PRO A 144 7.82 14.50 6.85
N LYS A 145 6.63 14.77 6.29
CA LYS A 145 6.52 15.73 5.18
C LYS A 145 6.89 17.11 5.73
N GLU A 146 7.79 17.82 5.04
CA GLU A 146 8.14 19.22 5.30
C GLU A 146 6.99 20.17 4.96
#